data_AF-A0A8C9FW56-F1
#
_entry.id   AF-A0A8C9FW56-F1
#
_cell.length_a   1.000
_cell.length_b   1.000
_cell.length_c   1.000
_cell.angle_alpha   90.00
_cell.angle_beta   90.00
_cell.angle_gamma   90.00
#
_symmetry.space_group_name_H-M   'P 1'
#
loop_
_entity.id
_entity.type
_entity.pdbx_description
1 polymer ?
#
loop_
_entity_poly.entity_id
_entity_poly.type
_entity_poly.pdbx_seq_one_letter_code
_entity_poly.pdbx_strand_id
1 'polypeptide(L)'
;MLTGWHLSSCRCLKDGVADVAFLDHLTIMRATESEQQEYELLCPDGTTAELSKYHTCNLGKGPGRGIITRHNFQRITNKFLTMIQRLFGRQGKERARFELFNSSSFGGKNLLFRDATQHLQLLEDQLEIAYVLGLDYVALLKGLGHEGSSLDNSVVRWCCISNAELRKCEEWALSIKSDPLVCVQATSMANCIEMIKSSEADAVSLDATHVYIAGRCGLVPVAAECYGQVCAPADDITEEMRKLHLKHKELSPVYAVALAKKNAKQINIHNLRGRRSCHSHLYSPGGWLLLSRYTVGALDNVTENCDIGSVYQNYFWKGCMPGADGNLCKVCIGDSEVEGARVSSRCAASHNEHYYGNMGALRCLVGNPSGRSFGDVAFLEHSNLLRNIENLESSGWAKGYTAVDFELLCPDGTRAAVTEWAGCNLGPVPPSTVMTRPVTVTKIYDFLMKSQVR
;
A
#
# COMPACT_ATOMS: atom_id res chain seq x y z
N MET A 1 -3.47 38.22 -34.73
CA MET A 1 -4.55 37.78 -33.82
C MET A 1 -4.20 36.38 -33.31
N LEU A 2 -3.86 36.29 -32.03
CA LEU A 2 -3.45 35.06 -31.34
C LEU A 2 -4.68 34.41 -30.70
N THR A 3 -5.07 33.21 -31.12
CA THR A 3 -6.10 32.40 -30.46
C THR A 3 -5.65 30.95 -30.31
N GLY A 4 -5.60 30.46 -29.05
CA GLY A 4 -5.66 29.03 -28.74
C GLY A 4 -4.44 28.45 -28.01
N TRP A 5 -4.41 28.57 -26.68
CA TRP A 5 -3.34 28.12 -25.77
C TRP A 5 -2.83 26.67 -25.97
N HIS A 6 -3.63 25.73 -26.50
CA HIS A 6 -3.20 24.32 -26.68
C HIS A 6 -2.47 24.03 -28.00
N LEU A 7 -2.72 24.81 -29.05
CA LEU A 7 -1.94 24.75 -30.31
C LEU A 7 -0.86 25.84 -30.37
N SER A 8 -0.92 26.81 -29.44
CA SER A 8 0.11 27.84 -29.27
C SER A 8 1.43 27.22 -28.85
N SER A 9 1.42 26.21 -27.97
CA SER A 9 2.65 25.55 -27.50
C SER A 9 3.33 24.73 -28.60
N CYS A 10 2.57 24.02 -29.45
CA CYS A 10 3.13 23.32 -30.61
C CYS A 10 3.62 24.31 -31.70
N ARG A 11 2.93 25.45 -31.86
CA ARG A 11 3.42 26.53 -32.73
C ARG A 11 4.70 27.17 -32.19
N CYS A 12 4.83 27.34 -30.88
CA CYS A 12 6.05 27.82 -30.22
C CYS A 12 7.25 26.91 -30.52
N LEU A 13 7.04 25.59 -30.47
CA LEU A 13 8.04 24.58 -30.83
C LEU A 13 8.40 24.63 -32.33
N LYS A 14 7.40 24.73 -33.20
CA LYS A 14 7.59 24.84 -34.67
C LYS A 14 8.31 26.10 -35.11
N ASP A 15 7.99 27.21 -34.47
CA ASP A 15 8.56 28.52 -34.79
C ASP A 15 9.99 28.68 -34.19
N GLY A 16 10.51 27.64 -33.51
CA GLY A 16 11.84 27.64 -32.90
C GLY A 16 11.96 28.55 -31.68
N VAL A 17 10.84 28.93 -31.06
CA VAL A 17 10.79 29.84 -29.91
C VAL A 17 10.95 29.09 -28.58
N ALA A 18 10.68 27.79 -28.57
CA ALA A 18 10.90 26.91 -27.43
C ALA A 18 11.47 25.56 -27.87
N ASP A 19 12.26 24.93 -27.01
CA ASP A 19 12.84 23.60 -27.27
C ASP A 19 11.93 22.45 -26.85
N VAL A 20 10.99 22.70 -25.93
CA VAL A 20 10.07 21.70 -25.38
C VAL A 20 8.65 22.26 -25.28
N ALA A 21 7.66 21.44 -25.63
CA ALA A 21 6.24 21.77 -25.47
C ALA A 21 5.51 20.69 -24.65
N PHE A 22 4.80 21.12 -23.61
CA PHE A 22 3.92 20.25 -22.82
C PHE A 22 2.53 20.21 -23.44
N LEU A 23 2.16 19.06 -24.00
CA LEU A 23 0.93 18.86 -24.75
C LEU A 23 0.15 17.65 -24.23
N ASP A 24 -1.15 17.60 -24.54
CA ASP A 24 -1.94 16.39 -24.33
C ASP A 24 -1.86 15.43 -25.52
N HIS A 25 -2.12 14.14 -25.26
CA HIS A 25 -2.11 13.11 -26.30
C HIS A 25 -3.13 13.36 -27.43
N LEU A 26 -4.21 14.09 -27.16
CA LEU A 26 -5.22 14.40 -28.18
C LEU A 26 -4.68 15.37 -29.24
N THR A 27 -3.72 16.21 -28.85
CA THR A 27 -3.00 17.09 -29.78
C THR A 27 -2.01 16.28 -30.61
N ILE A 28 -1.30 15.33 -29.99
CA ILE A 28 -0.37 14.41 -30.66
C ILE A 28 -1.10 13.55 -31.70
N MET A 29 -2.28 13.00 -31.37
CA MET A 29 -3.09 12.20 -32.31
C MET A 29 -3.57 12.97 -33.54
N ARG A 30 -3.48 14.30 -33.53
CA ARG A 30 -3.85 15.17 -34.66
C ARG A 30 -2.63 15.68 -35.42
N ALA A 31 -1.43 15.21 -35.07
CA ALA A 31 -0.20 15.58 -35.75
C ALA A 31 -0.18 15.04 -37.18
N THR A 32 0.33 15.85 -38.11
CA THR A 32 0.52 15.45 -39.51
C THR A 32 1.65 14.41 -39.64
N GLU A 33 1.72 13.68 -40.75
CA GLU A 33 2.81 12.71 -40.99
C GLU A 33 4.20 13.37 -40.93
N SER A 34 4.30 14.61 -41.43
CA SER A 34 5.54 15.41 -41.33
C SER A 34 5.91 15.69 -39.87
N GLU A 35 4.95 16.07 -39.04
CA GLU A 35 5.18 16.36 -37.62
C GLU A 35 5.55 15.10 -36.83
N GLN A 36 4.99 13.95 -37.20
CA GLN A 36 5.32 12.67 -36.57
C GLN A 36 6.76 12.22 -36.83
N GLN A 37 7.36 12.68 -37.94
CA GLN A 37 8.75 12.40 -38.28
C GLN A 37 9.73 13.42 -37.68
N GLU A 38 9.26 14.64 -37.39
CA GLU A 38 10.10 15.75 -36.93
C GLU A 38 10.18 15.85 -35.39
N TYR A 39 9.17 15.36 -34.67
CA TYR A 39 9.10 15.49 -33.20
C TYR A 39 9.11 14.15 -32.48
N GLU A 40 9.75 14.14 -31.31
CA GLU A 40 9.80 13.00 -30.39
C GLU A 40 9.18 13.35 -29.02
N LEU A 41 8.77 12.33 -28.28
CA LEU A 41 8.36 12.41 -26.90
C LEU A 41 9.58 12.26 -25.99
N LEU A 42 9.61 13.03 -24.89
CA LEU A 42 10.55 12.85 -23.79
C LEU A 42 9.92 11.93 -22.74
N CYS A 43 10.59 10.82 -22.42
CA CYS A 43 10.09 9.82 -21.50
C CYS A 43 10.64 10.03 -20.08
N PRO A 44 9.89 9.66 -19.02
CA PRO A 44 10.34 9.82 -17.63
C PRO A 44 11.61 9.05 -17.27
N ASP A 45 11.96 8.02 -18.02
CA ASP A 45 13.18 7.22 -17.86
C ASP A 45 14.42 7.85 -18.53
N GLY A 46 14.27 9.05 -19.11
CA GLY A 46 15.33 9.78 -19.80
C GLY A 46 15.51 9.38 -21.26
N THR A 47 14.70 8.46 -21.78
CA THR A 47 14.71 8.08 -23.21
C THR A 47 13.81 9.00 -24.05
N THR A 48 13.90 8.87 -25.37
CA THR A 48 12.93 9.44 -26.32
C THR A 48 12.11 8.35 -26.98
N ALA A 49 10.90 8.71 -27.42
CA ALA A 49 10.03 7.80 -28.16
C ALA A 49 9.23 8.51 -29.25
N GLU A 50 8.83 7.78 -30.28
CA GLU A 50 7.92 8.30 -31.31
C GLU A 50 6.61 8.82 -30.71
N LEU A 51 6.00 9.82 -31.35
CA LEU A 51 4.70 10.38 -30.95
C LEU A 51 3.59 9.33 -30.75
N SER A 52 3.63 8.24 -31.52
CA SER A 52 2.67 7.12 -31.44
C SER A 52 2.74 6.36 -30.10
N LYS A 53 3.88 6.43 -29.40
CA LYS A 53 4.17 5.72 -28.16
C LYS A 53 3.74 6.48 -26.90
N TYR A 54 2.88 7.49 -27.03
CA TYR A 54 2.38 8.30 -25.90
C TYR A 54 1.77 7.46 -24.76
N HIS A 55 1.26 6.26 -25.04
CA HIS A 55 0.68 5.38 -24.02
C HIS A 55 1.73 4.80 -23.06
N THR A 56 2.96 4.55 -23.52
CA THR A 56 4.09 4.08 -22.71
C THR A 56 5.05 5.21 -22.31
N CYS A 57 5.18 6.24 -23.14
CA CYS A 57 6.03 7.40 -22.92
C CYS A 57 5.16 8.63 -22.64
N ASN A 58 4.83 8.88 -21.37
CA ASN A 58 4.10 10.07 -20.93
C ASN A 58 4.51 10.46 -19.51
N LEU A 59 4.31 11.74 -19.18
CA LEU A 59 4.60 12.30 -17.85
C LEU A 59 3.54 11.94 -16.79
N GLY A 60 2.43 11.33 -17.20
CA GLY A 60 1.36 10.93 -16.30
C GLY A 60 0.00 10.85 -16.97
N LYS A 61 -0.92 10.18 -16.29
CA LYS A 61 -2.33 10.08 -16.66
C LYS A 61 -3.15 10.86 -15.66
N GLY A 62 -3.89 11.85 -16.15
CA GLY A 62 -4.74 12.70 -15.33
C GLY A 62 -6.19 12.66 -15.78
N PRO A 63 -7.10 13.12 -14.90
CA PRO A 63 -8.49 13.38 -15.26
C PRO A 63 -8.53 14.42 -16.40
N GLY A 64 -9.48 14.26 -17.31
CA GLY A 64 -9.75 15.26 -18.33
C GLY A 64 -10.37 16.53 -17.74
N ARG A 65 -10.90 17.40 -18.60
CA ARG A 65 -11.66 18.58 -18.15
C ARG A 65 -12.97 18.13 -17.49
N GLY A 66 -13.30 18.70 -16.33
CA GLY A 66 -14.57 18.52 -15.65
C GLY A 66 -15.50 19.73 -15.83
N ILE A 67 -16.81 19.49 -15.76
CA ILE A 67 -17.83 20.55 -15.62
C ILE A 67 -18.17 20.65 -14.15
N ILE A 68 -18.04 21.85 -13.58
CA ILE A 68 -18.29 22.10 -12.16
C ILE A 68 -19.58 22.91 -12.02
N THR A 69 -20.42 22.52 -11.05
CA THR A 69 -21.61 23.25 -10.66
C THR A 69 -21.73 23.24 -9.15
N ARG A 70 -22.55 24.12 -8.57
CA ARG A 70 -22.83 24.09 -7.13
C ARG A 70 -23.59 22.81 -6.80
N HIS A 71 -23.31 22.22 -5.64
CA HIS A 71 -23.90 20.94 -5.21
C HIS A 71 -25.44 20.91 -5.35
N ASN A 72 -26.14 21.97 -4.94
CA ASN A 72 -27.60 22.06 -5.03
C ASN A 72 -28.16 22.12 -6.47
N PHE A 73 -27.32 22.38 -7.47
CA PHE A 73 -27.70 22.41 -8.88
C PHE A 73 -27.22 21.19 -9.66
N GLN A 74 -26.52 20.22 -9.04
CA GLN A 74 -25.95 19.06 -9.73
C GLN A 74 -26.99 18.31 -10.55
N ARG A 75 -28.13 17.95 -9.93
CA ARG A 75 -29.20 17.19 -10.58
C ARG A 75 -29.85 17.94 -11.75
N ILE A 76 -30.03 19.25 -11.63
CA ILE A 76 -30.61 20.09 -12.70
C ILE A 76 -29.59 20.23 -13.85
N THR A 77 -28.32 20.46 -13.51
CA THR A 77 -27.22 20.57 -14.46
C THR A 77 -27.06 19.27 -15.24
N ASN A 78 -27.08 18.11 -14.59
CA ASN A 78 -26.99 16.80 -15.24
C ASN A 78 -28.14 16.58 -16.24
N LYS A 79 -29.37 16.95 -15.88
CA LYS A 79 -30.53 16.89 -16.80
C LYS A 79 -30.34 17.81 -18.00
N PHE A 80 -29.88 19.04 -17.78
CA PHE A 80 -29.60 20.00 -18.85
C PHE A 80 -28.51 19.50 -19.79
N LEU A 81 -27.37 19.05 -19.25
CA LEU A 81 -26.25 18.49 -20.02
C LEU A 81 -26.67 17.26 -20.83
N THR A 82 -27.50 16.38 -20.26
CA THR A 82 -28.08 15.25 -20.99
C THR A 82 -28.90 15.71 -22.19
N MET A 83 -29.74 16.74 -21.99
CA MET A 83 -30.61 17.27 -23.03
C MET A 83 -29.82 17.92 -24.16
N ILE A 84 -28.89 18.84 -23.85
CA ILE A 84 -28.11 19.53 -24.88
C ILE A 84 -27.22 18.56 -25.66
N GLN A 85 -26.69 17.52 -25.02
CA GLN A 85 -25.90 16.51 -25.69
C GLN A 85 -26.75 15.68 -26.67
N ARG A 86 -27.98 15.29 -26.28
CA ARG A 86 -28.90 14.56 -27.16
C ARG A 86 -29.38 15.38 -28.35
N LEU A 87 -29.41 16.71 -28.21
CA LEU A 87 -29.80 17.62 -29.29
C LEU A 87 -28.62 17.99 -30.18
N PHE A 88 -27.50 18.43 -29.60
CA PHE A 88 -26.41 19.10 -30.32
C PHE A 88 -25.06 18.38 -30.25
N GLY A 89 -24.97 17.25 -29.54
CA GLY A 89 -23.75 16.43 -29.50
C GLY A 89 -23.41 15.79 -30.86
N ARG A 90 -22.34 14.98 -30.91
CA ARG A 90 -21.89 14.36 -32.19
C ARG A 90 -22.93 13.48 -32.87
N GLN A 91 -23.80 12.87 -32.07
CA GLN A 91 -24.94 12.04 -32.49
C GLN A 91 -26.29 12.73 -32.22
N GLY A 92 -26.28 14.05 -32.04
CA GLY A 92 -27.46 14.82 -31.68
C GLY A 92 -28.44 15.01 -32.82
N LYS A 93 -29.74 15.06 -32.51
CA LYS A 93 -30.82 15.20 -33.51
C LYS A 93 -30.79 16.52 -34.28
N GLU A 94 -30.32 17.59 -33.64
CA GLU A 94 -30.29 18.96 -34.15
C GLU A 94 -28.85 19.42 -34.49
N ARG A 95 -27.92 18.47 -34.69
CA ARG A 95 -26.49 18.76 -34.96
C ARG A 95 -26.29 19.68 -36.16
N ALA A 96 -27.12 19.56 -37.20
CA ALA A 96 -27.05 20.40 -38.40
C ALA A 96 -27.29 21.89 -38.10
N ARG A 97 -27.99 22.21 -37.00
CA ARG A 97 -28.25 23.59 -36.58
C ARG A 97 -27.14 24.13 -35.68
N PHE A 98 -26.58 23.27 -34.82
CA PHE A 98 -25.52 23.63 -33.89
C PHE A 98 -24.71 22.40 -33.47
N GLU A 99 -23.39 22.51 -33.57
CA GLU A 99 -22.45 21.45 -33.19
C GLU A 99 -21.79 21.75 -31.84
N LEU A 100 -22.25 21.09 -30.76
CA LEU A 100 -21.82 21.37 -29.39
C LEU A 100 -20.31 21.23 -29.14
N PHE A 101 -19.65 20.33 -29.88
CA PHE A 101 -18.23 20.02 -29.74
C PHE A 101 -17.41 20.39 -30.99
N ASN A 102 -17.89 21.30 -31.85
CA ASN A 102 -17.13 21.77 -33.00
C ASN A 102 -17.05 23.30 -33.02
N SER A 103 -15.84 23.83 -32.88
CA SER A 103 -15.58 25.28 -32.86
C SER A 103 -15.27 25.88 -34.23
N SER A 104 -15.18 25.08 -35.31
CA SER A 104 -14.62 25.53 -36.60
C SER A 104 -15.36 26.71 -37.22
N SER A 105 -16.68 26.80 -37.04
CA SER A 105 -17.50 27.89 -37.57
C SER A 105 -17.35 29.22 -36.82
N PHE A 106 -16.63 29.24 -35.70
CA PHE A 106 -16.53 30.40 -34.80
C PHE A 106 -15.14 31.05 -34.78
N GLY A 107 -14.24 30.67 -35.69
CA GLY A 107 -12.89 31.23 -35.76
C GLY A 107 -12.00 30.91 -34.55
N GLY A 108 -12.35 29.86 -33.79
CA GLY A 108 -11.64 29.41 -32.60
C GLY A 108 -11.55 27.89 -32.52
N LYS A 109 -10.90 27.39 -31.46
CA LYS A 109 -10.75 25.96 -31.16
C LYS A 109 -11.04 25.70 -29.69
N ASN A 110 -11.64 24.55 -29.39
CA ASN A 110 -12.01 24.13 -28.04
C ASN A 110 -12.84 25.19 -27.28
N LEU A 111 -13.77 25.84 -27.96
CA LEU A 111 -14.67 26.84 -27.39
C LEU A 111 -15.75 26.15 -26.55
N LEU A 112 -15.87 26.54 -25.28
CA LEU A 112 -16.70 25.90 -24.24
C LEU A 112 -16.25 24.46 -23.90
N PHE A 113 -16.27 23.56 -24.87
CA PHE A 113 -15.83 22.17 -24.78
C PHE A 113 -14.63 21.92 -25.69
N ARG A 114 -13.87 20.84 -25.44
CA ARG A 114 -12.81 20.43 -26.38
C ARG A 114 -13.44 19.93 -27.68
N ASP A 115 -12.84 20.27 -28.81
CA ASP A 115 -13.35 19.82 -30.11
C ASP A 115 -13.22 18.31 -30.29
N ALA A 116 -12.31 17.67 -29.54
CA ALA A 116 -12.12 16.22 -29.52
C ALA A 116 -13.21 15.46 -28.73
N THR A 117 -14.06 16.17 -27.99
CA THR A 117 -15.08 15.55 -27.13
C THR A 117 -16.04 14.73 -27.98
N GLN A 118 -16.22 13.45 -27.62
CA GLN A 118 -17.19 12.56 -28.27
C GLN A 118 -18.55 12.64 -27.58
N HIS A 119 -18.53 12.61 -26.25
CA HIS A 119 -19.69 12.80 -25.39
C HIS A 119 -19.25 13.28 -23.98
N LEU A 120 -20.19 13.81 -23.22
CA LEU A 120 -20.11 14.13 -21.80
C LEU A 120 -20.52 12.88 -21.01
N GLN A 121 -19.59 12.37 -20.19
CA GLN A 121 -19.89 11.39 -19.15
C GLN A 121 -20.41 12.14 -17.92
N LEU A 122 -21.65 11.87 -17.52
CA LEU A 122 -22.22 12.45 -16.31
C LEU A 122 -21.80 11.60 -15.11
N LEU A 123 -21.44 12.30 -14.03
CA LEU A 123 -21.01 11.70 -12.78
C LEU A 123 -22.22 11.55 -11.85
N GLU A 124 -22.19 10.50 -11.03
CA GLU A 124 -23.19 10.25 -10.00
C GLU A 124 -23.23 11.39 -8.96
N ASP A 125 -24.37 11.50 -8.27
CA ASP A 125 -24.55 12.51 -7.23
C ASP A 125 -23.56 12.26 -6.07
N GLN A 126 -23.02 13.33 -5.48
CA GLN A 126 -22.14 13.30 -4.29
C GLN A 126 -20.72 12.71 -4.45
N LEU A 127 -20.20 12.54 -5.66
CA LEU A 127 -18.77 12.24 -5.84
C LEU A 127 -17.90 13.41 -5.35
N GLU A 128 -17.03 13.17 -4.38
CA GLU A 128 -16.04 14.17 -3.97
C GLU A 128 -15.06 14.45 -5.12
N ILE A 129 -14.56 15.68 -5.20
CA ILE A 129 -13.60 16.11 -6.23
C ILE A 129 -12.37 15.17 -6.28
N ALA A 130 -11.97 14.63 -5.14
CA ALA A 130 -10.84 13.71 -5.04
C ALA A 130 -11.07 12.39 -5.80
N TYR A 131 -12.30 11.88 -5.84
CA TYR A 131 -12.65 10.71 -6.65
C TYR A 131 -12.69 11.03 -8.14
N VAL A 132 -13.15 12.24 -8.49
CA VAL A 132 -13.19 12.68 -9.89
C VAL A 132 -11.79 12.89 -10.45
N LEU A 133 -10.91 13.52 -9.67
CA LEU A 133 -9.55 13.81 -10.08
C LEU A 133 -8.59 12.62 -9.93
N GLY A 134 -8.93 11.68 -9.06
CA GLY A 134 -8.01 10.64 -8.60
C GLY A 134 -7.12 11.17 -7.47
N LEU A 135 -6.98 10.34 -6.43
CA LEU A 135 -6.23 10.68 -5.21
C LEU A 135 -4.77 11.07 -5.51
N ASP A 136 -4.13 10.38 -6.46
CA ASP A 136 -2.74 10.62 -6.83
C ASP A 136 -2.57 12.01 -7.49
N TYR A 137 -3.54 12.44 -8.31
CA TYR A 137 -3.51 13.75 -8.95
C TYR A 137 -3.76 14.88 -7.93
N VAL A 138 -4.67 14.67 -6.98
CA VAL A 138 -4.91 15.61 -5.88
C VAL A 138 -3.68 15.76 -4.99
N ALA A 139 -3.01 14.65 -4.66
CA ALA A 139 -1.78 14.69 -3.90
C ALA A 139 -0.67 15.49 -4.60
N LEU A 140 -0.53 15.35 -5.92
CA LEU A 140 0.39 16.17 -6.73
C LEU A 140 0.04 17.65 -6.67
N LEU A 141 -1.24 18.01 -6.84
CA LEU A 141 -1.69 19.41 -6.76
C LEU A 141 -1.44 20.02 -5.38
N LYS A 142 -1.72 19.27 -4.30
CA LYS A 142 -1.41 19.71 -2.93
C LYS A 142 0.09 19.89 -2.73
N GLY A 143 0.92 19.01 -3.30
CA GLY A 143 2.38 19.11 -3.23
C GLY A 143 2.97 20.29 -4.02
N LEU A 144 2.33 20.68 -5.13
CA LEU A 144 2.74 21.84 -5.94
C LEU A 144 2.28 23.19 -5.37
N GLY A 145 1.28 23.18 -4.47
CA GLY A 145 0.75 24.37 -3.82
C GLY A 145 1.75 25.02 -2.88
N HIS A 146 2.72 25.75 -3.43
CA HIS A 146 3.51 26.75 -2.70
C HIS A 146 2.74 28.06 -2.63
N GLU A 147 1.81 28.18 -1.68
CA GLU A 147 1.43 29.47 -1.10
C GLU A 147 1.29 29.34 0.41
N GLY A 148 2.28 29.89 1.13
CA GLY A 148 2.26 30.05 2.58
C GLY A 148 2.83 28.87 3.35
N SER A 149 3.58 29.19 4.40
CA SER A 149 3.92 28.30 5.51
C SER A 149 2.66 27.82 6.23
N SER A 150 1.87 26.98 5.57
CA SER A 150 0.82 26.23 6.22
C SER A 150 1.47 25.26 7.19
N LEU A 151 1.07 25.30 8.47
CA LEU A 151 1.48 24.29 9.46
C LEU A 151 1.29 22.85 8.94
N ASP A 152 0.33 22.63 8.04
CA ASP A 152 0.03 21.34 7.43
C ASP A 152 1.18 20.78 6.57
N ASN A 153 2.01 21.65 5.99
CA ASN A 153 3.21 21.23 5.26
C ASN A 153 4.37 20.87 6.19
N SER A 154 4.40 21.37 7.43
CA SER A 154 5.43 21.04 8.42
C SER A 154 5.06 19.85 9.31
N VAL A 155 3.77 19.55 9.49
CA VAL A 155 3.33 18.46 10.38
C VAL A 155 3.40 17.11 9.68
N VAL A 156 4.05 16.11 10.30
CA VAL A 156 4.00 14.72 9.84
C VAL A 156 2.84 14.01 10.52
N ARG A 157 1.92 13.43 9.74
CA ARG A 157 0.84 12.58 10.28
C ARG A 157 1.22 11.10 10.18
N TRP A 158 1.48 10.49 11.32
CA TRP A 158 1.87 9.07 11.40
C TRP A 158 0.67 8.18 11.67
N CYS A 159 0.47 7.19 10.81
CA CYS A 159 -0.65 6.26 10.91
C CYS A 159 -0.34 5.13 11.91
N CYS A 160 -1.23 4.95 12.88
CA CYS A 160 -1.14 3.95 13.95
C CYS A 160 -2.33 2.98 13.82
N ILE A 161 -2.10 1.67 13.86
CA ILE A 161 -3.17 0.68 13.60
C ILE A 161 -3.89 0.20 14.87
N SER A 162 -3.44 0.62 16.06
CA SER A 162 -3.97 0.15 17.34
C SER A 162 -3.94 1.23 18.43
N ASN A 163 -4.66 0.99 19.53
CA ASN A 163 -4.64 1.88 20.70
C ASN A 163 -3.24 1.93 21.35
N ALA A 164 -2.50 0.82 21.31
CA ALA A 164 -1.14 0.75 21.84
C ALA A 164 -0.16 1.57 20.99
N GLU A 165 -0.26 1.47 19.66
CA GLU A 165 0.57 2.28 18.76
C GLU A 165 0.24 3.76 18.84
N LEU A 166 -1.03 4.12 18.95
CA LEU A 166 -1.44 5.53 19.07
C LEU A 166 -0.78 6.16 20.30
N ARG A 167 -0.88 5.52 21.47
CA ARG A 167 -0.23 6.01 22.70
C ARG A 167 1.29 6.14 22.56
N LYS A 168 1.95 5.13 21.95
CA LYS A 168 3.39 5.18 21.69
C LYS A 168 3.76 6.34 20.75
N CYS A 169 2.95 6.59 19.72
CA CYS A 169 3.14 7.69 18.80
C CYS A 169 2.94 9.04 19.49
N GLU A 170 1.95 9.18 20.38
CA GLU A 170 1.73 10.41 21.14
C GLU A 170 2.91 10.72 22.07
N GLU A 171 3.45 9.71 22.75
CA GLU A 171 4.69 9.86 23.53
C GLU A 171 5.88 10.26 22.66
N TRP A 172 5.99 9.68 21.46
CA TRP A 172 6.99 10.10 20.47
C TRP A 172 6.79 11.56 20.08
N ALA A 173 5.56 11.99 19.79
CA ALA A 173 5.23 13.37 19.42
C ALA A 173 5.57 14.39 20.51
N LEU A 174 5.47 14.00 21.79
CA LEU A 174 5.88 14.84 22.92
C LEU A 174 7.41 14.88 23.12
N SER A 175 8.13 13.91 22.58
CA SER A 175 9.57 13.75 22.79
C SER A 175 10.43 14.33 21.68
N ILE A 176 9.85 14.63 20.51
CA ILE A 176 10.61 15.19 19.39
C ILE A 176 10.97 16.65 19.62
N LYS A 177 12.16 17.02 19.14
CA LYS A 177 12.61 18.43 19.01
C LYS A 177 12.58 18.91 17.55
N SER A 178 12.15 18.03 16.64
CA SER A 178 12.11 18.22 15.19
C SER A 178 10.75 18.75 14.74
N ASP A 179 10.37 18.49 13.49
CA ASP A 179 9.11 18.92 12.89
C ASP A 179 7.90 18.25 13.57
N PRO A 180 6.79 18.96 13.83
CA PRO A 180 5.69 18.46 14.64
C PRO A 180 5.09 17.16 14.11
N LEU A 181 4.84 16.21 15.02
CA LEU A 181 4.23 14.91 14.73
C LEU A 181 2.78 14.89 15.23
N VAL A 182 1.87 14.41 14.39
CA VAL A 182 0.48 14.12 14.75
C VAL A 182 0.23 12.64 14.49
N CYS A 183 -0.46 11.99 15.42
CA CYS A 183 -0.77 10.57 15.33
C CYS A 183 -2.22 10.40 14.88
N VAL A 184 -2.43 9.60 13.84
CA VAL A 184 -3.77 9.29 13.32
C VAL A 184 -4.02 7.80 13.44
N GLN A 185 -5.21 7.42 13.89
CA GLN A 185 -5.54 6.03 14.12
C GLN A 185 -6.33 5.43 12.95
N ALA A 186 -5.85 4.28 12.48
CA ALA A 186 -6.53 3.42 11.52
C ALA A 186 -6.93 2.08 12.16
N THR A 187 -7.71 1.28 11.44
CA THR A 187 -8.16 -0.04 11.89
C THR A 187 -7.26 -1.19 11.44
N SER A 188 -6.41 -0.97 10.44
CA SER A 188 -5.50 -1.96 9.85
C SER A 188 -4.41 -1.29 9.01
N MET A 189 -3.39 -2.06 8.61
CA MET A 189 -2.37 -1.60 7.67
C MET A 189 -2.96 -1.21 6.30
N ALA A 190 -3.94 -1.97 5.80
CA ALA A 190 -4.66 -1.64 4.56
C ALA A 190 -5.40 -0.30 4.68
N ASN A 191 -6.06 -0.06 5.81
CA ASN A 191 -6.74 1.21 6.06
C ASN A 191 -5.74 2.38 6.20
N CYS A 192 -4.55 2.17 6.78
CA CYS A 192 -3.49 3.17 6.73
C CYS A 192 -3.06 3.52 5.28
N ILE A 193 -2.93 2.53 4.40
CA ILE A 193 -2.60 2.77 2.98
C ILE A 193 -3.67 3.66 2.34
N GLU A 194 -4.94 3.37 2.57
CA GLU A 194 -6.07 4.17 2.09
C GLU A 194 -6.04 5.60 2.64
N MET A 195 -5.83 5.77 3.95
CA MET A 195 -5.73 7.08 4.60
C MET A 195 -4.56 7.89 4.07
N ILE A 196 -3.43 7.25 3.73
CA ILE A 196 -2.32 7.95 3.08
C ILE A 196 -2.72 8.37 1.67
N LYS A 197 -3.43 7.53 0.91
CA LYS A 197 -3.94 7.93 -0.41
C LYS A 197 -4.92 9.10 -0.34
N SER A 198 -5.86 9.09 0.62
CA SER A 198 -6.84 10.17 0.81
C SER A 198 -6.24 11.44 1.42
N SER A 199 -4.94 11.44 1.73
CA SER A 199 -4.25 12.53 2.43
C SER A 199 -4.77 12.79 3.85
N GLU A 200 -5.25 11.76 4.55
CA GLU A 200 -5.60 11.78 5.98
C GLU A 200 -4.41 11.40 6.88
N ALA A 201 -3.47 10.62 6.34
CA ALA A 201 -2.19 10.28 6.95
C ALA A 201 -1.03 10.59 5.99
N ASP A 202 0.23 10.63 6.47
CA ASP A 202 1.40 10.90 5.63
C ASP A 202 2.38 9.72 5.55
N ALA A 203 2.57 8.97 6.65
CA ALA A 203 3.49 7.85 6.69
C ALA A 203 3.01 6.72 7.59
N VAL A 204 3.47 5.50 7.29
CA VAL A 204 3.22 4.29 8.08
C VAL A 204 4.36 3.30 7.86
N SER A 205 4.73 2.51 8.88
CA SER A 205 5.62 1.35 8.72
C SER A 205 4.80 0.12 8.34
N LEU A 206 5.19 -0.59 7.27
CA LEU A 206 4.48 -1.76 6.74
C LEU A 206 5.41 -2.95 6.62
N ASP A 207 4.87 -4.16 6.83
CA ASP A 207 5.57 -5.40 6.48
C ASP A 207 5.73 -5.57 4.96
N ALA A 208 6.58 -6.51 4.55
CA ALA A 208 6.93 -6.72 3.14
C ALA A 208 5.73 -6.96 2.20
N THR A 209 4.68 -7.65 2.64
CA THR A 209 3.50 -7.90 1.80
C THR A 209 2.69 -6.61 1.66
N HIS A 210 2.50 -5.86 2.74
CA HIS A 210 1.80 -4.58 2.70
C HIS A 210 2.60 -3.51 1.96
N VAL A 211 3.94 -3.56 1.95
CA VAL A 211 4.79 -2.72 1.09
C VAL A 211 4.50 -2.97 -0.39
N TYR A 212 4.37 -4.24 -0.81
CA TYR A 212 3.99 -4.57 -2.18
C TYR A 212 2.59 -4.00 -2.53
N ILE A 213 1.62 -4.18 -1.64
CA ILE A 213 0.25 -3.63 -1.82
C ILE A 213 0.30 -2.10 -1.93
N ALA A 214 0.98 -1.43 -1.00
CA ALA A 214 1.16 0.02 -0.98
C ALA A 214 1.83 0.55 -2.25
N GLY A 215 2.86 -0.13 -2.75
CA GLY A 215 3.54 0.20 -4.01
C GLY A 215 2.61 0.09 -5.22
N ARG A 216 1.78 -0.95 -5.29
CA ARG A 216 0.73 -1.09 -6.33
C ARG A 216 -0.35 -0.02 -6.21
N CYS A 217 -0.54 0.51 -5.01
CA CYS A 217 -1.40 1.65 -4.72
C CYS A 217 -0.75 3.01 -5.01
N GLY A 218 0.50 3.08 -5.48
CA GLY A 218 1.18 4.33 -5.85
C GLY A 218 1.94 5.01 -4.70
N LEU A 219 2.05 4.36 -3.54
CA LEU A 219 2.96 4.80 -2.48
C LEU A 219 4.40 4.39 -2.79
N VAL A 220 5.35 5.06 -2.15
CA VAL A 220 6.79 4.83 -2.34
C VAL A 220 7.51 4.64 -1.01
N PRO A 221 8.58 3.83 -0.98
CA PRO A 221 9.36 3.59 0.23
C PRO A 221 10.25 4.80 0.57
N VAL A 222 10.44 5.06 1.86
CA VAL A 222 11.30 6.14 2.38
C VAL A 222 12.49 5.60 3.15
N ALA A 223 12.23 4.70 4.10
CA ALA A 223 13.23 4.13 4.99
C ALA A 223 12.82 2.70 5.36
N ALA A 224 13.79 1.80 5.50
CA ALA A 224 13.55 0.44 5.95
C ALA A 224 14.05 0.24 7.38
N GLU A 225 13.36 -0.59 8.15
CA GLU A 225 13.84 -1.05 9.45
C GLU A 225 15.11 -1.88 9.27
N CYS A 226 16.03 -1.78 10.22
CA CYS A 226 17.27 -2.55 10.19
C CYS A 226 17.45 -3.34 11.49
N TYR A 227 17.67 -4.65 11.34
CA TYR A 227 17.82 -5.59 12.43
C TYR A 227 19.30 -6.02 12.47
N GLY A 228 20.00 -5.68 13.54
CA GLY A 228 21.45 -5.53 13.58
C GLY A 228 22.25 -6.77 13.12
N GLN A 229 22.87 -6.65 11.95
CA GLN A 229 24.14 -7.30 11.61
C GLN A 229 24.80 -6.64 10.39
N VAL A 230 24.00 -6.03 9.49
CA VAL A 230 24.50 -5.21 8.37
C VAL A 230 23.57 -4.01 8.18
N CYS A 231 23.74 -3.00 9.02
CA CYS A 231 23.09 -1.69 8.92
C CYS A 231 24.15 -0.64 8.61
N ALA A 232 24.85 -0.77 7.48
CA ALA A 232 25.82 0.25 7.09
C ALA A 232 25.06 1.45 6.48
N PRO A 233 25.23 2.68 7.00
CA PRO A 233 24.89 3.89 6.26
C PRO A 233 25.66 3.90 4.95
N ALA A 234 25.08 4.45 3.88
CA ALA A 234 25.72 4.53 2.55
C ALA A 234 27.11 5.21 2.56
N ASP A 235 27.44 5.94 3.63
CA ASP A 235 28.66 6.73 3.80
C ASP A 235 29.84 5.95 4.44
N ASP A 236 29.60 4.81 5.09
CA ASP A 236 30.64 3.98 5.74
C ASP A 236 31.03 2.73 4.93
N ILE A 237 30.54 2.65 3.69
CA ILE A 237 30.80 1.53 2.79
C ILE A 237 32.13 1.78 2.10
N THR A 238 33.16 1.01 2.49
CA THR A 238 34.46 1.00 1.80
C THR A 238 34.28 0.63 0.32
N GLU A 239 35.20 1.10 -0.53
CA GLU A 239 35.07 0.95 -1.99
C GLU A 239 35.13 -0.51 -2.48
N GLU A 240 35.64 -1.42 -1.63
CA GLU A 240 35.54 -2.87 -1.83
C GLU A 240 34.13 -3.42 -1.52
N MET A 241 33.45 -2.89 -0.50
CA MET A 241 32.07 -3.25 -0.19
C MET A 241 31.09 -2.69 -1.23
N ARG A 242 31.36 -1.54 -1.87
CA ARG A 242 30.58 -1.06 -3.03
C ARG A 242 30.63 -2.05 -4.19
N LYS A 243 31.78 -2.63 -4.52
CA LYS A 243 31.92 -3.62 -5.60
C LYS A 243 31.17 -4.93 -5.34
N LEU A 244 30.98 -5.32 -4.07
CA LEU A 244 30.18 -6.48 -3.69
C LEU A 244 28.67 -6.14 -3.63
N HIS A 245 28.30 -4.96 -3.14
CA HIS A 245 26.92 -4.45 -3.08
C HIS A 245 26.35 -4.01 -4.43
N LEU A 246 27.19 -3.82 -5.45
CA LEU A 246 26.79 -3.46 -6.82
C LEU A 246 26.03 -4.56 -7.56
N LYS A 247 26.00 -5.80 -7.05
CA LYS A 247 25.17 -6.88 -7.63
C LYS A 247 23.81 -7.06 -6.96
N HIS A 248 23.67 -6.78 -5.67
CA HIS A 248 22.39 -6.85 -4.96
C HIS A 248 22.32 -5.75 -3.90
N LYS A 249 21.54 -4.70 -4.18
CA LYS A 249 21.11 -3.65 -3.25
C LYS A 249 20.05 -4.22 -2.29
N GLU A 250 20.32 -5.38 -1.69
CA GLU A 250 19.36 -6.12 -0.88
C GLU A 250 19.52 -5.76 0.59
N LEU A 251 18.45 -5.24 1.18
CA LEU A 251 18.35 -5.02 2.61
C LEU A 251 18.42 -6.37 3.34
N SER A 252 19.09 -6.41 4.50
CA SER A 252 19.22 -7.63 5.31
C SER A 252 17.83 -8.21 5.61
N PRO A 253 17.50 -9.40 5.10
CA PRO A 253 16.16 -9.96 5.27
C PRO A 253 15.99 -10.53 6.68
N VAL A 254 14.74 -10.56 7.14
CA VAL A 254 14.32 -11.48 8.20
C VAL A 254 13.90 -12.82 7.56
N TYR A 255 13.61 -13.82 8.37
CA TYR A 255 13.21 -15.16 7.89
C TYR A 255 11.92 -15.58 8.57
N ALA A 256 10.99 -16.10 7.79
CA ALA A 256 9.74 -16.68 8.30
C ALA A 256 9.96 -18.11 8.76
N VAL A 257 9.35 -18.50 9.87
CA VAL A 257 9.46 -19.83 10.47
C VAL A 257 8.09 -20.37 10.86
N ALA A 258 7.96 -21.69 10.83
CA ALA A 258 6.83 -22.42 11.38
C ALA A 258 7.24 -23.05 12.72
N LEU A 259 6.50 -22.76 13.78
CA LEU A 259 6.80 -23.17 15.14
C LEU A 259 5.71 -24.12 15.66
N ALA A 260 6.10 -25.18 16.35
CA ALA A 260 5.19 -26.07 17.05
C ALA A 260 5.75 -26.46 18.42
N LYS A 261 4.90 -26.91 19.34
CA LYS A 261 5.34 -27.43 20.64
C LYS A 261 6.15 -28.72 20.44
N LYS A 262 7.24 -28.88 21.18
CA LYS A 262 8.13 -30.05 21.09
C LYS A 262 7.40 -31.37 21.37
N ASN A 263 6.48 -31.36 22.33
CA ASN A 263 5.67 -32.54 22.66
C ASN A 263 4.70 -32.99 21.55
N ALA A 264 4.38 -32.13 20.57
CA ALA A 264 3.53 -32.46 19.44
C ALA A 264 4.32 -33.14 18.31
N LYS A 265 4.92 -34.29 18.61
CA LYS A 265 5.85 -35.03 17.71
C LYS A 265 5.24 -35.44 16.38
N GLN A 266 3.92 -35.57 16.31
CA GLN A 266 3.17 -35.95 15.12
C GLN A 266 3.00 -34.81 14.11
N ILE A 267 3.44 -33.58 14.40
CA ILE A 267 3.24 -32.41 13.53
C ILE A 267 4.51 -32.12 12.74
N ASN A 268 4.37 -31.97 11.42
CA ASN A 268 5.40 -31.49 10.51
C ASN A 268 4.81 -30.55 9.46
N ILE A 269 5.65 -29.94 8.63
CA ILE A 269 5.20 -28.93 7.65
C ILE A 269 4.19 -29.48 6.62
N HIS A 270 4.23 -30.78 6.33
CA HIS A 270 3.42 -31.43 5.30
C HIS A 270 2.07 -31.94 5.80
N ASN A 271 1.82 -31.99 7.11
CA ASN A 271 0.60 -32.58 7.69
C ASN A 271 -0.26 -31.57 8.48
N LEU A 272 -0.22 -30.32 8.05
CA LEU A 272 -0.91 -29.21 8.70
C LEU A 272 -2.41 -29.12 8.37
N ARG A 273 -2.89 -29.87 7.38
CA ARG A 273 -4.31 -29.91 7.01
C ARG A 273 -5.16 -30.38 8.19
N GLY A 274 -6.24 -29.65 8.49
CA GLY A 274 -7.15 -29.94 9.60
C GLY A 274 -6.57 -29.64 10.99
N ARG A 275 -5.36 -29.07 11.09
CA ARG A 275 -4.79 -28.60 12.37
C ARG A 275 -5.33 -27.23 12.75
N ARG A 276 -5.08 -26.83 13.99
CA ARG A 276 -5.33 -25.47 14.46
C ARG A 276 -4.11 -24.60 14.22
N SER A 277 -4.30 -23.40 13.66
CA SER A 277 -3.20 -22.53 13.23
C SER A 277 -3.24 -21.16 13.89
N CYS A 278 -2.05 -20.61 14.13
CA CYS A 278 -1.85 -19.27 14.65
C CYS A 278 -1.01 -18.47 13.65
N HIS A 279 -1.53 -17.33 13.21
CA HIS A 279 -0.90 -16.49 12.21
C HIS A 279 -0.76 -15.09 12.77
N SER A 280 0.32 -14.38 12.39
CA SER A 280 0.52 -12.98 12.81
C SER A 280 -0.67 -12.09 12.42
N HIS A 281 -1.09 -12.14 11.15
CA HIS A 281 -2.26 -11.45 10.61
C HIS A 281 -2.51 -11.88 9.14
N LEU A 282 -3.66 -11.49 8.59
CA LEU A 282 -3.95 -11.58 7.17
C LEU A 282 -2.90 -10.80 6.37
N TYR A 283 -2.47 -11.37 5.23
CA TYR A 283 -1.36 -10.86 4.41
C TYR A 283 0.02 -10.86 5.06
N SER A 284 0.21 -11.43 6.26
CA SER A 284 1.55 -11.53 6.86
C SER A 284 2.54 -12.29 5.95
N PRO A 285 3.81 -11.84 5.84
CA PRO A 285 4.79 -12.49 4.96
C PRO A 285 4.98 -13.98 5.28
N GLY A 286 5.17 -14.33 6.55
CA GLY A 286 5.36 -15.72 6.96
C GLY A 286 4.06 -16.53 7.03
N GLY A 287 3.02 -15.96 7.64
CA GLY A 287 1.78 -16.67 7.97
C GLY A 287 0.72 -16.70 6.88
N TRP A 288 0.90 -15.96 5.78
CA TRP A 288 -0.04 -15.92 4.67
C TRP A 288 0.66 -16.06 3.31
N LEU A 289 1.72 -15.29 3.03
CA LEU A 289 2.36 -15.32 1.71
C LEU A 289 3.25 -16.56 1.53
N LEU A 290 4.29 -16.73 2.35
CA LEU A 290 5.23 -17.85 2.21
C LEU A 290 4.59 -19.21 2.53
N LEU A 291 3.64 -19.24 3.45
CA LEU A 291 2.84 -20.43 3.75
C LEU A 291 2.07 -20.98 2.54
N SER A 292 1.71 -20.12 1.58
CA SER A 292 0.91 -20.53 0.41
C SER A 292 1.62 -21.58 -0.43
N ARG A 293 2.96 -21.54 -0.46
CA ARG A 293 3.82 -22.50 -1.17
C ARG A 293 3.67 -23.93 -0.66
N TYR A 294 3.32 -24.09 0.62
CA TYR A 294 3.22 -25.38 1.31
C TYR A 294 1.79 -25.90 1.42
N THR A 295 0.80 -25.05 1.15
CA THR A 295 -0.62 -25.32 1.41
C THR A 295 -1.47 -25.28 0.14
N VAL A 296 -1.20 -24.33 -0.76
CA VAL A 296 -1.90 -24.18 -2.06
C VAL A 296 -1.33 -25.13 -3.11
N GLY A 297 0.00 -25.31 -3.14
CA GLY A 297 0.65 -26.27 -4.05
C GLY A 297 0.40 -27.75 -3.70
N ALA A 298 -0.12 -28.05 -2.50
CA ALA A 298 -0.48 -29.39 -2.05
C ALA A 298 -1.95 -29.76 -2.33
N LEU A 299 -2.71 -28.86 -2.96
CA LEU A 299 -4.10 -29.09 -3.36
C LEU A 299 -4.14 -29.54 -4.83
N ASP A 300 -4.05 -30.85 -5.05
CA ASP A 300 -4.07 -31.48 -6.39
C ASP A 300 -5.33 -31.23 -7.24
N ASN A 301 -6.33 -30.46 -6.77
CA ASN A 301 -7.64 -30.35 -7.44
C ASN A 301 -8.49 -29.12 -7.03
N VAL A 302 -7.91 -27.91 -6.94
CA VAL A 302 -8.73 -26.69 -6.81
C VAL A 302 -8.66 -25.87 -8.09
N THR A 303 -9.71 -26.03 -8.90
CA THR A 303 -10.17 -25.06 -9.89
C THR A 303 -10.11 -23.63 -9.35
N GLU A 304 -9.37 -22.77 -10.04
CA GLU A 304 -9.63 -21.33 -10.25
C GLU A 304 -10.04 -20.44 -9.06
N ASN A 305 -9.76 -20.80 -7.80
CA ASN A 305 -10.04 -19.89 -6.69
C ASN A 305 -8.82 -19.03 -6.37
N CYS A 306 -8.77 -17.83 -6.97
CA CYS A 306 -7.73 -16.83 -6.74
C CYS A 306 -7.76 -16.22 -5.32
N ASP A 307 -8.76 -16.55 -4.50
CA ASP A 307 -8.83 -16.13 -3.10
C ASP A 307 -8.09 -17.10 -2.16
N ILE A 308 -6.81 -16.81 -1.91
CA ILE A 308 -5.96 -17.54 -0.96
C ILE A 308 -6.57 -17.57 0.45
N GLY A 309 -7.35 -16.56 0.85
CA GLY A 309 -8.01 -16.52 2.16
C GLY A 309 -8.99 -17.67 2.33
N SER A 310 -9.85 -17.90 1.33
CA SER A 310 -10.78 -19.04 1.33
C SER A 310 -10.07 -20.40 1.34
N VAL A 311 -8.90 -20.51 0.70
CA VAL A 311 -8.10 -21.74 0.72
C VAL A 311 -7.67 -22.06 2.15
N TYR A 312 -7.16 -21.08 2.89
CA TYR A 312 -6.77 -21.28 4.28
C TYR A 312 -7.94 -21.62 5.20
N GLN A 313 -9.12 -21.02 4.97
CA GLN A 313 -10.34 -21.32 5.74
C GLN A 313 -10.78 -22.80 5.61
N ASN A 314 -10.46 -23.42 4.47
CA ASN A 314 -10.77 -24.83 4.19
C ASN A 314 -9.61 -25.79 4.54
N TYR A 315 -8.37 -25.28 4.55
CA TYR A 315 -7.19 -26.08 4.86
C TYR A 315 -7.03 -26.33 6.36
N PHE A 316 -7.23 -25.30 7.20
CA PHE A 316 -7.13 -25.39 8.66
C PHE A 316 -8.51 -25.61 9.30
N TRP A 317 -8.56 -26.37 10.40
CA TRP A 317 -9.83 -26.64 11.08
C TRP A 317 -10.40 -25.40 11.77
N LYS A 318 -9.55 -24.73 12.56
CA LYS A 318 -9.81 -23.46 13.25
C LYS A 318 -8.50 -22.72 13.39
N GLY A 319 -8.51 -21.41 13.24
CA GLY A 319 -7.29 -20.63 13.43
C GLY A 319 -7.52 -19.30 14.10
N CYS A 320 -6.42 -18.61 14.35
CA CYS A 320 -6.40 -17.17 14.56
C CYS A 320 -5.51 -16.54 13.51
N MET A 321 -6.12 -15.85 12.56
CA MET A 321 -5.51 -14.98 11.56
C MET A 321 -6.22 -13.63 11.65
N PRO A 322 -5.70 -12.72 12.49
CA PRO A 322 -6.27 -11.40 12.66
C PRO A 322 -6.51 -10.69 11.31
N GLY A 323 -7.70 -10.15 11.10
CA GLY A 323 -8.15 -9.54 9.84
C GLY A 323 -8.77 -10.48 8.81
N ALA A 324 -8.76 -11.80 9.06
CA ALA A 324 -9.48 -12.77 8.23
C ALA A 324 -10.95 -12.90 8.67
N ASP A 325 -11.67 -13.85 8.05
CA ASP A 325 -13.04 -14.20 8.39
C ASP A 325 -13.20 -15.70 8.67
N GLY A 326 -14.35 -16.07 9.23
CA GLY A 326 -14.79 -17.46 9.32
C GLY A 326 -13.94 -18.34 10.25
N ASN A 327 -13.51 -19.50 9.75
CA ASN A 327 -12.77 -20.50 10.55
C ASN A 327 -11.45 -19.98 11.10
N LEU A 328 -10.83 -19.02 10.42
CA LEU A 328 -9.54 -18.45 10.79
C LEU A 328 -9.64 -17.42 11.91
N CYS A 329 -10.84 -17.07 12.40
CA CYS A 329 -11.04 -16.21 13.56
C CYS A 329 -11.55 -16.96 14.80
N LYS A 330 -11.78 -18.28 14.68
CA LYS A 330 -12.45 -19.07 15.73
C LYS A 330 -11.65 -19.20 17.01
N VAL A 331 -10.32 -19.09 16.98
CA VAL A 331 -9.48 -19.19 18.19
C VAL A 331 -8.90 -17.86 18.64
N CYS A 332 -9.14 -16.77 17.89
CA CYS A 332 -8.84 -15.41 18.33
C CYS A 332 -9.68 -15.02 19.55
N ILE A 333 -9.15 -14.14 20.40
CA ILE A 333 -9.70 -13.84 21.73
C ILE A 333 -10.10 -12.38 21.92
N GLY A 334 -9.66 -11.48 21.05
CA GLY A 334 -9.84 -10.04 21.19
C GLY A 334 -9.02 -9.46 22.33
N ASP A 335 -9.45 -8.29 22.79
CA ASP A 335 -8.95 -7.61 23.99
C ASP A 335 -9.99 -7.82 25.09
N SER A 336 -9.58 -8.49 26.17
CA SER A 336 -10.48 -8.88 27.26
C SER A 336 -10.76 -7.75 28.26
N GLU A 337 -10.22 -6.55 28.07
CA GLU A 337 -10.31 -5.47 29.06
C GLU A 337 -11.52 -4.53 28.91
N VAL A 338 -12.43 -4.74 27.93
CA VAL A 338 -13.58 -3.85 27.76
C VAL A 338 -14.92 -4.59 27.92
N GLU A 339 -15.30 -4.87 29.17
CA GLU A 339 -16.69 -5.13 29.51
C GLU A 339 -17.54 -3.93 29.06
N GLY A 340 -18.34 -4.11 28.00
CA GLY A 340 -19.22 -3.07 27.45
C GLY A 340 -18.77 -2.43 26.13
N ALA A 341 -17.68 -2.88 25.49
CA ALA A 341 -17.35 -2.44 24.14
C ALA A 341 -18.43 -2.87 23.13
N ARG A 342 -19.01 -1.90 22.42
CA ARG A 342 -20.03 -2.13 21.37
C ARG A 342 -19.49 -2.88 20.14
N VAL A 343 -18.17 -3.02 20.02
CA VAL A 343 -17.48 -3.67 18.91
C VAL A 343 -16.48 -4.67 19.48
N SER A 344 -16.64 -5.94 19.12
CA SER A 344 -15.68 -6.98 19.49
C SER A 344 -14.36 -6.72 18.76
N SER A 345 -13.24 -6.61 19.50
CA SER A 345 -11.90 -6.58 18.91
C SER A 345 -11.38 -7.97 18.52
N ARG A 346 -12.23 -9.00 18.62
CA ARG A 346 -11.89 -10.36 18.25
C ARG A 346 -11.55 -10.42 16.77
N CYS A 347 -10.37 -10.96 16.48
CA CYS A 347 -9.82 -11.04 15.13
C CYS A 347 -9.58 -9.67 14.47
N ALA A 348 -9.50 -8.57 15.25
CA ALA A 348 -9.14 -7.26 14.71
C ALA A 348 -7.75 -7.32 14.04
N ALA A 349 -7.61 -6.68 12.88
CA ALA A 349 -6.35 -6.65 12.11
C ALA A 349 -5.30 -5.69 12.71
N SER A 350 -5.16 -5.68 14.04
CA SER A 350 -4.22 -4.84 14.78
C SER A 350 -3.93 -5.39 16.17
N HIS A 351 -3.03 -4.73 16.91
CA HIS A 351 -2.71 -5.08 18.30
C HIS A 351 -3.88 -4.97 19.30
N ASN A 352 -5.07 -4.54 18.86
CA ASN A 352 -6.30 -4.66 19.65
C ASN A 352 -6.80 -6.12 19.75
N GLU A 353 -6.21 -7.05 18.99
CA GLU A 353 -6.34 -8.50 19.20
C GLU A 353 -5.08 -9.02 19.91
N HIS A 354 -5.24 -9.69 21.05
CA HIS A 354 -4.08 -10.22 21.80
C HIS A 354 -3.24 -11.25 21.03
N TYR A 355 -3.84 -11.91 20.03
CA TYR A 355 -3.18 -12.84 19.12
C TYR A 355 -2.64 -12.20 17.82
N TYR A 356 -2.58 -10.87 17.72
CA TYR A 356 -1.96 -10.15 16.60
C TYR A 356 -0.43 -10.07 16.65
N GLY A 357 0.20 -10.18 15.47
CA GLY A 357 1.64 -10.07 15.26
C GLY A 357 2.43 -11.31 15.72
N ASN A 358 3.76 -11.28 15.59
CA ASN A 358 4.63 -12.41 15.93
C ASN A 358 4.47 -12.87 17.40
N MET A 359 4.37 -11.92 18.33
CA MET A 359 4.09 -12.21 19.74
C MET A 359 2.70 -12.82 19.93
N GLY A 360 1.68 -12.29 19.26
CA GLY A 360 0.32 -12.79 19.35
C GLY A 360 0.16 -14.21 18.80
N ALA A 361 0.80 -14.52 17.68
CA ALA A 361 0.83 -15.88 17.12
C ALA A 361 1.50 -16.88 18.08
N LEU A 362 2.58 -16.47 18.76
CA LEU A 362 3.24 -17.27 19.78
C LEU A 362 2.31 -17.48 21.00
N ARG A 363 1.64 -16.43 21.48
CA ARG A 363 0.61 -16.53 22.53
C ARG A 363 -0.51 -17.49 22.15
N CYS A 364 -0.98 -17.44 20.91
CA CYS A 364 -1.99 -18.36 20.38
C CYS A 364 -1.54 -19.82 20.41
N LEU A 365 -0.26 -20.09 20.10
CA LEU A 365 0.31 -21.45 20.15
C LEU A 365 0.35 -21.99 21.58
N VAL A 366 0.82 -21.19 22.54
CA VAL A 366 0.93 -21.64 23.93
C VAL A 366 -0.43 -21.77 24.58
N GLY A 367 -1.35 -20.85 24.31
CA GLY A 367 -2.70 -20.81 24.86
C GLY A 367 -3.00 -19.50 25.61
N ASN A 368 -4.04 -19.51 26.44
CA ASN A 368 -4.27 -18.46 27.43
C ASN A 368 -3.79 -18.89 28.82
N PRO A 369 -3.68 -17.96 29.79
CA PRO A 369 -3.31 -18.28 31.17
C PRO A 369 -4.26 -19.30 31.86
N SER A 370 -5.49 -19.46 31.35
CA SER A 370 -6.46 -20.46 31.81
C SER A 370 -6.16 -21.89 31.34
N GLY A 371 -5.04 -22.12 30.64
CA GLY A 371 -4.58 -23.45 30.22
C GLY A 371 -5.23 -23.99 28.95
N ARG A 372 -6.01 -23.18 28.22
CA ARG A 372 -6.63 -23.61 26.96
C ARG A 372 -5.63 -23.43 25.82
N SER A 373 -5.24 -24.53 25.17
CA SER A 373 -4.43 -24.50 23.94
C SER A 373 -5.32 -24.13 22.74
N PHE A 374 -4.88 -23.16 21.94
CA PHE A 374 -5.65 -22.63 20.81
C PHE A 374 -5.04 -22.93 19.43
N GLY A 375 -3.74 -23.20 19.34
CA GLY A 375 -3.07 -23.61 18.11
C GLY A 375 -2.21 -24.86 18.27
N ASP A 376 -2.00 -25.53 17.14
CA ASP A 376 -1.07 -26.65 17.00
C ASP A 376 0.24 -26.21 16.30
N VAL A 377 0.16 -25.15 15.48
CA VAL A 377 1.29 -24.54 14.74
C VAL A 377 1.14 -23.01 14.73
N ALA A 378 2.26 -22.28 14.81
CA ALA A 378 2.32 -20.84 14.61
C ALA A 378 3.28 -20.46 13.49
N PHE A 379 2.93 -19.43 12.73
CA PHE A 379 3.77 -18.87 11.67
C PHE A 379 4.17 -17.44 12.02
N LEU A 380 5.47 -17.18 12.04
CA LEU A 380 6.07 -15.94 12.58
C LEU A 380 7.46 -15.69 11.99
N GLU A 381 8.06 -14.55 12.29
CA GLU A 381 9.43 -14.21 11.88
C GLU A 381 10.46 -14.47 12.99
N HIS A 382 11.68 -14.86 12.61
CA HIS A 382 12.70 -15.28 13.59
C HIS A 382 13.34 -14.14 14.40
N SER A 383 13.35 -12.89 13.90
CA SER A 383 14.22 -11.80 14.41
C SER A 383 14.04 -11.46 15.89
N ASN A 384 12.86 -11.72 16.46
CA ASN A 384 12.55 -11.53 17.88
C ASN A 384 12.06 -12.81 18.57
N LEU A 385 12.21 -13.99 17.96
CA LEU A 385 11.58 -15.21 18.45
C LEU A 385 12.07 -15.61 19.86
N LEU A 386 13.38 -15.66 20.09
CA LEU A 386 13.94 -16.03 21.40
C LEU A 386 13.48 -15.05 22.49
N ARG A 387 13.59 -13.75 22.23
CA ARG A 387 13.11 -12.69 23.13
C ARG A 387 11.60 -12.78 23.38
N ASN A 388 10.82 -13.13 22.35
CA ASN A 388 9.38 -13.29 22.50
C ASN A 388 9.02 -14.50 23.39
N ILE A 389 9.79 -15.58 23.31
CA ILE A 389 9.63 -16.73 24.20
C ILE A 389 9.95 -16.35 25.65
N GLU A 390 11.07 -15.65 25.89
CA GLU A 390 11.42 -15.12 27.22
C GLU A 390 10.33 -14.19 27.78
N ASN A 391 9.74 -13.37 26.92
CA ASN A 391 8.68 -12.44 27.29
C ASN A 391 7.36 -13.14 27.71
N LEU A 392 7.11 -14.39 27.31
CA LEU A 392 5.92 -15.12 27.76
C LEU A 392 5.93 -15.34 29.28
N GLU A 393 7.12 -15.61 29.83
CA GLU A 393 7.34 -15.77 31.26
C GLU A 393 7.25 -14.41 31.96
N SER A 394 8.00 -13.41 31.48
CA SER A 394 8.09 -12.11 32.15
C SER A 394 6.77 -11.33 32.15
N SER A 395 5.93 -11.52 31.13
CA SER A 395 4.58 -10.92 31.09
C SER A 395 3.53 -11.72 31.86
N GLY A 396 3.88 -12.88 32.43
CA GLY A 396 2.95 -13.78 33.10
C GLY A 396 1.93 -14.46 32.19
N TRP A 397 2.10 -14.41 30.86
CA TRP A 397 1.15 -14.99 29.91
C TRP A 397 1.17 -16.52 29.95
N ALA A 398 2.37 -17.10 29.99
CA ALA A 398 2.55 -18.54 30.08
C ALA A 398 3.81 -18.86 30.86
N LYS A 399 3.65 -19.43 32.07
CA LYS A 399 4.76 -19.81 32.93
C LYS A 399 5.37 -21.15 32.51
N GLY A 400 6.69 -21.25 32.57
CA GLY A 400 7.46 -22.47 32.37
C GLY A 400 7.74 -22.83 30.91
N TYR A 401 7.44 -21.94 29.95
CA TYR A 401 7.83 -22.14 28.55
C TYR A 401 9.19 -21.50 28.27
N THR A 402 10.08 -22.29 27.68
CA THR A 402 11.42 -21.88 27.27
C THR A 402 11.65 -22.26 25.80
N ALA A 403 12.77 -21.84 25.22
CA ALA A 403 13.08 -22.15 23.82
C ALA A 403 13.14 -23.66 23.53
N VAL A 404 13.45 -24.50 24.53
CA VAL A 404 13.52 -25.96 24.36
C VAL A 404 12.15 -26.64 24.27
N ASP A 405 11.08 -25.94 24.62
CA ASP A 405 9.70 -26.45 24.57
C ASP A 405 9.08 -26.30 23.17
N PHE A 406 9.79 -25.66 22.25
CA PHE A 406 9.37 -25.44 20.88
C PHE A 406 10.38 -26.02 19.88
N GLU A 407 9.87 -26.38 18.71
CA GLU A 407 10.67 -26.83 17.57
C GLU A 407 10.17 -26.14 16.30
N LEU A 408 11.10 -25.87 15.40
CA LEU A 408 10.80 -25.39 14.05
C LEU A 408 10.35 -26.56 13.18
N LEU A 409 9.41 -26.30 12.27
CA LEU A 409 8.97 -27.26 11.25
C LEU A 409 9.69 -26.91 9.94
N CYS A 410 10.58 -27.80 9.50
CA CYS A 410 11.45 -27.55 8.37
C CYS A 410 10.78 -27.93 7.04
N PRO A 411 11.13 -27.27 5.92
CA PRO A 411 10.54 -27.56 4.60
C PRO A 411 10.70 -29.00 4.11
N ASP A 412 11.71 -29.73 4.61
CA ASP A 412 12.00 -31.12 4.29
C ASP A 412 11.19 -32.13 5.13
N GLY A 413 10.30 -31.64 6.00
CA GLY A 413 9.48 -32.46 6.90
C GLY A 413 10.14 -32.78 8.23
N THR A 414 11.41 -32.41 8.43
CA THR A 414 12.10 -32.58 9.70
C THR A 414 11.73 -31.48 10.70
N ARG A 415 12.26 -31.57 11.92
CA ARG A 415 12.10 -30.57 12.97
C ARG A 415 13.48 -30.17 13.49
N ALA A 416 13.66 -28.90 13.83
CA ALA A 416 14.92 -28.37 14.32
C ALA A 416 14.72 -27.52 15.58
N ALA A 417 15.81 -27.29 16.32
CA ALA A 417 15.80 -26.36 17.44
C ALA A 417 15.52 -24.92 16.97
N VAL A 418 14.94 -24.09 17.83
CA VAL A 418 14.63 -22.67 17.52
C VAL A 418 15.87 -21.87 17.10
N THR A 419 17.05 -22.23 17.61
CA THR A 419 18.33 -21.61 17.26
C THR A 419 18.83 -21.95 15.86
N GLU A 420 18.31 -22.99 15.22
CA GLU A 420 18.73 -23.49 13.91
C GLU A 420 17.88 -22.92 12.76
N TRP A 421 17.20 -21.79 12.99
CA TRP A 421 16.33 -21.12 12.03
C TRP A 421 17.00 -20.84 10.68
N ALA A 422 18.32 -20.61 10.66
CA ALA A 422 19.07 -20.34 9.43
C ALA A 422 18.99 -21.52 8.44
N GLY A 423 19.01 -22.76 8.94
CA GLY A 423 18.82 -23.97 8.13
C GLY A 423 17.37 -24.44 8.03
N CYS A 424 16.49 -23.98 8.92
CA CYS A 424 15.09 -24.40 9.01
C CYS A 424 14.14 -23.20 9.03
N ASN A 425 13.79 -22.70 7.84
CA ASN A 425 12.87 -21.58 7.65
C ASN A 425 12.03 -21.74 6.37
N LEU A 426 10.98 -20.94 6.25
CA LEU A 426 10.06 -20.92 5.11
C LEU A 426 10.50 -19.96 3.99
N GLY A 427 11.57 -19.19 4.23
CA GLY A 427 12.15 -18.25 3.28
C GLY A 427 12.43 -16.87 3.86
N PRO A 428 13.21 -16.05 3.13
CA PRO A 428 13.53 -14.68 3.51
C PRO A 428 12.32 -13.75 3.32
N VAL A 429 12.27 -12.71 4.14
CA VAL A 429 11.25 -11.66 4.17
C VAL A 429 11.99 -10.32 4.23
N PRO A 430 11.78 -9.40 3.28
CA PRO A 430 12.32 -8.05 3.36
C PRO A 430 11.91 -7.34 4.66
N PRO A 431 12.76 -6.46 5.22
CA PRO A 431 12.40 -5.76 6.44
C PRO A 431 11.20 -4.83 6.24
N SER A 432 10.51 -4.53 7.33
CA SER A 432 9.44 -3.54 7.34
C SER A 432 9.93 -2.19 6.81
N THR A 433 9.09 -1.49 6.06
CA THR A 433 9.47 -0.27 5.35
C THR A 433 8.44 0.83 5.58
N VAL A 434 8.92 2.04 5.82
CA VAL A 434 8.12 3.26 5.89
C VAL A 434 7.69 3.66 4.49
N MET A 435 6.38 3.73 4.26
CA MET A 435 5.77 4.09 2.98
C MET A 435 5.09 5.45 3.07
N THR A 436 5.16 6.24 2.00
CA THR A 436 4.53 7.57 1.90
C THR A 436 4.11 7.88 0.46
N ARG A 437 3.51 9.05 0.21
CA ARG A 437 3.22 9.55 -1.15
C ARG A 437 4.49 10.07 -1.83
N PRO A 438 4.63 9.98 -3.16
CA PRO A 438 5.82 10.49 -3.87
C PRO A 438 6.21 11.93 -3.53
N VAL A 439 5.22 12.81 -3.38
CA VAL A 439 5.45 14.23 -3.06
C VAL A 439 5.94 14.51 -1.64
N THR A 440 5.80 13.56 -0.72
CA THR A 440 6.15 13.74 0.71
C THR A 440 7.42 13.00 1.11
N VAL A 441 8.12 12.33 0.18
CA VAL A 441 9.32 11.52 0.46
C VAL A 441 10.38 12.32 1.22
N THR A 442 10.78 13.49 0.71
CA THR A 442 11.82 14.32 1.33
C THR A 442 11.42 14.76 2.73
N LYS A 443 10.18 15.20 2.92
CA LYS A 443 9.64 15.61 4.22
C LYS A 443 9.72 14.46 5.24
N ILE A 444 9.27 13.26 4.87
CA ILE A 444 9.28 12.10 5.77
C ILE A 444 10.71 11.64 6.05
N TYR A 445 11.57 11.62 5.04
CA TYR A 445 12.98 11.27 5.20
C TYR A 445 13.68 12.19 6.20
N ASP A 446 13.58 13.50 5.99
CA ASP A 446 14.20 14.51 6.86
C ASP A 446 13.66 14.42 8.30
N PHE A 447 12.35 14.23 8.46
CA PHE A 447 11.72 14.04 9.76
C PHE A 447 12.28 12.80 10.49
N LEU A 448 12.41 11.67 9.80
CA LEU A 448 12.94 10.43 10.38
C LEU A 448 14.42 10.59 10.77
N MET A 449 15.24 11.17 9.91
CA MET A 449 16.66 11.38 10.19
C MET A 449 16.88 12.28 11.39
N LYS A 450 16.14 13.40 11.49
CA LYS A 450 16.19 14.29 12.67
C LYS A 450 15.71 13.60 13.96
N SER A 451 14.75 12.68 13.85
CA SER A 451 14.16 11.98 15.01
C SER A 451 15.05 10.85 15.55
N GLN A 452 16.06 10.41 14.79
CA GLN A 452 16.98 9.33 15.17
C GLN A 452 18.29 9.84 15.78
N VAL A 453 18.63 11.13 15.60
CA VAL A 453 19.83 11.74 16.16
C VAL A 453 19.55 12.23 17.58
N ARG A 454 20.43 11.86 18.51
CA ARG A 454 20.32 12.15 19.95
C ARG A 454 20.60 13.61 20.30
#